data_AF-A0A959UPK7-F1
#
_entry.id   AF-A0A959UPK7-F1
#
_cell.length_a   1.000
_cell.length_b   1.000
_cell.length_c   1.000
_cell.angle_alpha   90.00
_cell.angle_beta   90.00
_cell.angle_gamma   90.00
#
_symmetry.space_group_name_H-M   'P 1'
#
loop_
_entity.id
_entity.type
_entity.pdbx_description
1 polymer ?
#
loop_
_entity_poly.entity_id
_entity_poly.type
_entity_poly.pdbx_seq_one_letter_code
_entity_poly.pdbx_strand_id
1 'polypeptide(L)'
;AEVDLLDAHSFLYTYGALVDPHHRKTPGAEAIKEEFSAELFPEGKESFYLHRQRERDPALVRKAKELFIRRDPLMRCEVCGFSFLEQYGKLGEGYIEAHHTTPVSQMKPGHQSKVSDLVMVCSNCHVMLHRRKEPLPHDKLRRLLAGEGEH
;
A
#
# COMPACT_ATOMS: atom_id res chain seq x y z
N ALA A 1 19.72 2.67 32.35
CA ALA A 1 20.90 1.86 31.99
C ALA A 1 21.58 2.58 30.84
N GLU A 2 22.80 3.06 31.06
CA GLU A 2 23.62 3.68 30.02
C GLU A 2 23.87 2.67 28.91
N VAL A 3 23.64 3.07 27.67
CA VAL A 3 23.94 2.25 26.50
C VAL A 3 25.40 2.51 26.17
N ASP A 4 26.23 1.48 26.29
CA ASP A 4 27.68 1.56 26.09
C ASP A 4 27.98 1.85 24.61
N LEU A 5 28.57 3.03 24.34
CA LEU A 5 28.86 3.55 23.00
C LEU A 5 29.83 2.66 22.19
N LEU A 6 30.50 1.70 22.84
CA LEU A 6 31.38 0.75 22.17
C LEU A 6 30.64 -0.27 21.29
N ASP A 7 29.36 -0.57 21.56
CA ASP A 7 28.63 -1.63 20.85
C ASP A 7 28.12 -1.16 19.46
N ALA A 8 27.78 0.12 19.34
CA ALA A 8 27.36 0.73 18.07
C ALA A 8 28.49 0.80 17.04
N HIS A 9 29.73 0.98 17.50
CA HIS A 9 30.89 1.05 16.61
C HIS A 9 31.28 -0.33 16.05
N SER A 10 31.14 -1.38 16.87
CA SER A 10 31.33 -2.77 16.45
C SER A 10 30.28 -3.20 15.41
N PHE A 11 29.03 -2.76 15.60
CA PHE A 11 27.94 -3.04 14.67
C PHE A 11 28.14 -2.39 13.29
N LEU A 12 28.58 -1.13 13.24
CA LEU A 12 28.86 -0.44 11.97
C LEU A 12 30.06 -1.03 11.23
N TYR A 13 31.10 -1.44 11.96
CA TYR A 13 32.30 -2.02 11.36
C TYR A 13 32.04 -3.40 10.75
N THR A 14 31.25 -4.23 11.42
CA THR A 14 30.84 -5.56 10.92
C THR A 14 29.90 -5.45 9.72
N TYR A 15 28.96 -4.48 9.73
CA TYR A 15 28.09 -4.21 8.59
C TYR A 15 28.88 -3.73 7.35
N GLY A 16 29.91 -2.91 7.56
CA GLY A 16 30.78 -2.41 6.50
C GLY A 16 31.68 -3.48 5.86
N ALA A 17 31.96 -4.59 6.55
CA ALA A 17 32.79 -5.68 6.02
C ALA A 17 32.00 -6.76 5.25
N LEU A 18 30.66 -6.78 5.37
CA LEU A 18 29.77 -7.75 4.70
C LEU A 18 29.32 -7.31 3.29
N VAL A 19 29.61 -6.06 2.90
CA VAL A 19 29.45 -5.58 1.52
C VAL A 19 30.72 -5.89 0.73
N ASP A 20 30.69 -7.04 0.05
CA ASP A 20 31.72 -7.65 -0.80
C ASP A 20 32.57 -6.65 -1.65
N PRO A 21 33.92 -6.72 -1.62
CA PRO A 21 34.83 -5.82 -2.34
C PRO A 21 34.90 -5.98 -3.87
N HIS A 22 34.17 -6.90 -4.51
CA HIS A 22 34.37 -7.25 -5.92
C HIS A 22 33.23 -6.97 -6.92
N HIS A 23 32.21 -6.17 -6.57
CA HIS A 23 31.17 -5.81 -7.52
C HIS A 23 31.43 -4.49 -8.28
N ARG A 24 31.85 -4.65 -9.55
CA ARG A 24 31.83 -3.69 -10.69
C ARG A 24 31.59 -2.21 -10.36
N LYS A 25 32.59 -1.37 -10.63
CA LYS A 25 32.48 0.10 -10.72
C LYS A 25 31.29 0.51 -11.59
N THR A 26 30.18 0.92 -10.98
CA THR A 26 29.15 1.70 -11.65
C THR A 26 29.63 3.15 -11.73
N PRO A 27 29.89 3.70 -12.93
CA PRO A 27 30.13 5.13 -13.08
C PRO A 27 28.79 5.83 -12.84
N GLY A 28 28.61 6.39 -11.65
CA GLY A 28 27.35 7.03 -11.24
C GLY A 28 27.15 7.12 -9.72
N ALA A 29 27.96 6.45 -8.91
CA ALA A 29 27.87 6.56 -7.45
C ALA A 29 28.45 7.88 -6.87
N GLU A 30 29.18 8.65 -7.67
CA GLU A 30 29.87 9.87 -7.22
C GLU A 30 29.03 11.15 -7.35
N ALA A 31 27.80 11.07 -7.87
CA ALA A 31 26.93 12.22 -8.13
C ALA A 31 25.68 12.30 -7.24
N ILE A 32 25.70 11.67 -6.06
CA ILE A 32 24.63 11.80 -5.05
C ILE A 32 25.27 12.09 -3.69
N LYS A 33 26.01 13.20 -3.59
CA LYS A 33 26.66 13.60 -2.33
C LYS A 33 26.26 14.98 -1.81
N GLU A 34 25.38 15.71 -2.48
CA GLU A 34 24.92 17.02 -2.04
C GLU A 34 23.39 17.11 -2.11
N GLU A 35 22.80 17.74 -1.09
CA GLU A 35 21.37 17.98 -0.83
C GLU A 35 20.59 16.95 0.03
N PHE A 36 21.22 16.32 1.02
CA PHE A 36 20.49 16.01 2.27
C PHE A 36 20.48 17.28 3.12
N SER A 37 19.59 18.22 2.76
CA SER A 37 19.42 19.50 3.44
C SER A 37 19.14 19.27 4.94
N ALA A 38 19.84 19.98 5.82
CA ALA A 38 19.56 20.06 7.25
C ALA A 38 18.28 20.87 7.55
N GLU A 39 17.25 20.69 6.73
CA GLU A 39 15.97 21.36 6.86
C GLU A 39 15.19 20.69 7.99
N LEU A 40 14.91 21.47 9.03
CA LEU A 40 14.17 21.00 10.20
C LEU A 40 12.69 21.33 10.02
N PHE A 41 11.85 20.30 9.98
CA PHE A 41 10.39 20.44 9.92
C PHE A 41 9.80 20.23 11.32
N PRO A 42 9.02 21.18 11.86
CA PRO A 42 8.38 21.01 13.16
C PRO A 42 7.25 19.97 13.05
N GLU A 43 7.49 18.78 13.60
CA GLU A 43 6.51 17.70 13.71
C GLU A 43 5.92 17.62 15.13
N GLY A 44 4.92 16.75 15.35
CA GLY A 44 4.44 16.41 16.70
C GLY A 44 3.42 17.36 17.33
N LYS A 45 2.87 18.33 16.58
CA LYS A 45 1.75 19.15 17.06
C LYS A 45 0.50 18.27 17.27
N GLU A 46 0.02 18.20 18.50
CA GLU A 46 -1.24 17.52 18.82
C GLU A 46 -2.45 18.32 18.30
N SER A 47 -3.39 17.62 17.69
CA SER A 47 -4.65 18.18 17.23
C SER A 47 -5.77 17.16 17.37
N PHE A 48 -6.94 17.60 17.84
CA PHE A 48 -8.12 16.76 18.00
C PHE A 48 -9.05 16.93 16.80
N TYR A 49 -9.43 15.82 16.17
CA TYR A 49 -10.40 15.80 15.07
C TYR A 49 -11.65 15.03 15.50
N LEU A 50 -12.83 15.63 15.28
CA LEU A 50 -14.10 14.95 15.49
C LEU A 50 -14.33 13.94 14.35
N HIS A 51 -14.18 12.64 14.61
CA HIS A 51 -14.42 11.62 13.59
C HIS A 51 -15.90 11.24 13.55
N ARG A 52 -16.50 11.23 12.36
CA ARG A 52 -17.81 10.59 12.13
C ARG A 52 -17.59 9.28 11.40
N GLN A 53 -17.74 8.15 12.10
CA GLN A 53 -17.55 6.82 11.51
C GLN A 53 -18.88 6.30 10.95
N ARG A 54 -18.84 5.74 9.74
CA ARG A 54 -19.92 4.90 9.20
C ARG A 54 -19.46 3.46 9.35
N GLU A 55 -20.26 2.64 10.00
CA GLU A 55 -19.93 1.23 10.21
C GLU A 55 -19.97 0.47 8.88
N ARG A 56 -18.92 -0.31 8.63
CA ARG A 56 -18.87 -1.28 7.54
C ARG A 56 -19.05 -2.65 8.17
N ASP A 57 -19.87 -3.51 7.58
CA ASP A 57 -20.00 -4.89 8.06
C ASP A 57 -18.74 -5.70 7.68
N PRO A 58 -17.91 -6.11 8.66
CA PRO A 58 -16.72 -6.91 8.38
C PRO A 58 -17.06 -8.31 7.83
N ALA A 59 -18.27 -8.83 8.08
CA ALA A 59 -18.73 -10.10 7.52
C ALA A 59 -18.81 -10.05 6.00
N LEU A 60 -19.26 -8.92 5.43
CA LEU A 60 -19.30 -8.72 3.98
C LEU A 60 -17.90 -8.83 3.36
N VAL A 61 -16.92 -8.14 3.94
CA VAL A 61 -15.53 -8.15 3.45
C VAL A 61 -14.91 -9.55 3.56
N ARG A 62 -15.11 -10.23 4.70
CA ARG A 62 -14.63 -11.61 4.88
C ARG A 62 -15.24 -12.53 3.83
N LYS A 63 -16.56 -12.46 3.63
CA LYS A 63 -17.26 -13.28 2.64
C LYS A 63 -16.78 -13.01 1.22
N ALA A 64 -16.54 -11.76 0.87
CA ALA A 64 -16.00 -11.39 -0.43
C ALA A 64 -14.61 -11.99 -0.66
N LYS A 65 -13.71 -11.91 0.32
CA LYS A 65 -12.37 -12.52 0.24
C LYS A 65 -12.42 -14.05 0.15
N GLU A 66 -13.28 -14.71 0.92
CA GLU A 66 -13.49 -16.17 0.86
C GLU A 66 -13.98 -16.63 -0.51
N LEU A 67 -14.86 -15.87 -1.14
CA LEU A 67 -15.33 -16.18 -2.50
C LEU A 67 -14.26 -15.86 -3.53
N PHE A 68 -13.51 -14.79 -3.33
CA PHE A 68 -12.48 -14.36 -4.25
C PHE A 68 -11.30 -15.32 -4.32
N ILE A 69 -10.80 -15.84 -3.19
CA ILE A 69 -9.70 -16.82 -3.18
C ILE A 69 -10.05 -18.13 -3.90
N ARG A 70 -11.34 -18.50 -3.94
CA ARG A 70 -11.81 -19.67 -4.71
C ARG A 70 -11.78 -19.42 -6.21
N ARG A 71 -11.99 -18.17 -6.64
CA ARG A 71 -11.95 -17.73 -8.04
C ARG A 71 -10.52 -17.53 -8.51
N ASP A 72 -9.70 -16.90 -7.68
CA ASP A 72 -8.30 -16.62 -7.93
C ASP A 72 -7.48 -16.93 -6.66
N PRO A 73 -6.86 -18.12 -6.58
CA PRO A 73 -6.07 -18.53 -5.41
C PRO A 73 -4.88 -17.62 -5.11
N LEU A 74 -4.40 -16.88 -6.11
CA LEU A 74 -3.28 -15.95 -5.95
C LEU A 74 -3.73 -14.56 -5.49
N MET A 75 -5.05 -14.34 -5.39
CA MET A 75 -5.64 -13.09 -4.90
C MET A 75 -5.12 -11.88 -5.67
N ARG A 76 -5.10 -11.95 -7.01
CA ARG A 76 -4.59 -10.85 -7.83
C ARG A 76 -5.54 -9.66 -7.83
N CYS A 77 -4.96 -8.46 -7.81
CA CYS A 77 -5.69 -7.20 -7.95
C CYS A 77 -6.53 -7.20 -9.23
N GLU A 78 -7.83 -6.95 -9.12
CA GLU A 78 -8.74 -6.91 -10.28
C GLU A 78 -8.46 -5.72 -11.21
N VAL A 79 -7.67 -4.74 -10.77
CA VAL A 79 -7.29 -3.57 -11.57
C VAL A 79 -5.97 -3.78 -12.32
N CYS A 80 -4.90 -4.18 -11.62
CA CYS A 80 -3.54 -4.22 -12.19
C CYS A 80 -2.90 -5.61 -12.22
N GLY A 81 -3.58 -6.65 -11.73
CA GLY A 81 -3.04 -8.02 -11.68
C GLY A 81 -1.99 -8.27 -10.60
N PHE A 82 -1.57 -7.26 -9.84
CA PHE A 82 -0.60 -7.43 -8.75
C PHE A 82 -1.11 -8.42 -7.69
N SER A 83 -0.24 -9.33 -7.24
CA SER A 83 -0.53 -10.28 -6.17
C SER A 83 0.54 -10.22 -5.09
N PHE A 84 0.09 -10.08 -3.85
CA PHE A 84 1.00 -10.05 -2.70
C PHE A 84 1.65 -11.41 -2.46
N LEU A 85 0.93 -12.50 -2.72
CA LEU A 85 1.48 -13.84 -2.60
C LEU A 85 2.60 -14.11 -3.61
N GLU A 86 2.45 -13.67 -4.87
CA GLU A 86 3.49 -13.86 -5.88
C GLU A 86 4.72 -12.98 -5.60
N GLN A 87 4.51 -11.74 -5.15
CA GLN A 87 5.60 -10.79 -4.91
C GLN A 87 6.33 -11.02 -3.57
N TYR A 88 5.60 -11.38 -2.51
CA TYR A 88 6.11 -11.45 -1.14
C TYR A 88 6.05 -12.86 -0.53
N GLY A 89 5.61 -13.87 -1.29
CA GLY A 89 5.47 -15.23 -0.81
C GLY A 89 4.47 -15.31 0.35
N LYS A 90 4.82 -16.12 1.36
CA LYS A 90 3.97 -16.38 2.54
C LYS A 90 3.55 -15.11 3.30
N LEU A 91 4.37 -14.06 3.26
CA LEU A 91 4.03 -12.78 3.90
C LEU A 91 2.79 -12.13 3.26
N GLY A 92 2.59 -12.33 1.96
CA GLY A 92 1.45 -11.80 1.22
C GLY A 92 0.23 -12.73 1.16
N GLU A 93 0.29 -13.89 1.81
CA GLU A 93 -0.76 -14.89 1.73
C GLU A 93 -2.10 -14.36 2.26
N GLY A 94 -3.17 -14.49 1.45
CA GLY A 94 -4.51 -14.02 1.79
C GLY A 94 -4.69 -12.50 1.86
N TYR A 95 -3.64 -11.72 1.56
CA TYR A 95 -3.69 -10.26 1.65
C TYR A 95 -4.20 -9.63 0.34
N ILE A 96 -5.31 -8.91 0.47
CA ILE A 96 -5.86 -7.99 -0.54
C ILE A 96 -6.83 -7.01 0.15
N GLU A 97 -7.12 -5.88 -0.46
CA GLU A 97 -8.06 -4.88 0.07
C GLU A 97 -9.40 -4.96 -0.68
N ALA A 98 -10.52 -4.83 0.07
CA ALA A 98 -11.85 -4.80 -0.51
C ALA A 98 -12.33 -3.35 -0.66
N HIS A 99 -12.48 -2.90 -1.90
CA HIS A 99 -12.93 -1.55 -2.23
C HIS A 99 -14.41 -1.57 -2.64
N HIS A 100 -15.23 -0.68 -2.07
CA HIS A 100 -16.61 -0.53 -2.50
C HIS A 100 -16.67 0.26 -3.80
N THR A 101 -17.31 -0.31 -4.82
CA THR A 101 -17.58 0.37 -6.11
C THR A 101 -18.40 1.65 -5.93
N THR A 102 -19.33 1.65 -4.96
CA THR A 102 -20.05 2.84 -4.50
C THR A 102 -19.45 3.31 -3.17
N PRO A 103 -18.99 4.57 -3.03
CA PRO A 103 -18.38 5.05 -1.80
C PRO A 103 -19.35 4.99 -0.61
N VAL A 104 -18.88 4.46 0.52
CA VAL A 104 -19.69 4.39 1.77
C VAL A 104 -20.17 5.77 2.23
N SER A 105 -19.45 6.84 1.87
CA SER A 105 -19.84 8.24 2.13
C SER A 105 -21.11 8.69 1.39
N GLN A 106 -21.51 7.98 0.34
CA GLN A 106 -22.72 8.26 -0.43
C GLN A 106 -23.90 7.36 -0.02
N MET A 107 -23.66 6.31 0.77
CA MET A 107 -24.72 5.40 1.23
C MET A 107 -25.63 6.08 2.27
N LYS A 108 -26.93 5.78 2.20
CA LYS A 108 -27.94 6.20 3.18
C LYS A 108 -27.96 5.21 4.37
N PRO A 109 -28.46 5.63 5.56
CA PRO A 109 -28.71 4.69 6.66
C PRO A 109 -29.57 3.50 6.19
N GLY A 110 -29.18 2.28 6.58
CA GLY A 110 -29.87 1.04 6.18
C GLY A 110 -29.54 0.53 4.78
N HIS A 111 -28.57 1.12 4.08
CA HIS A 111 -28.11 0.60 2.79
C HIS A 111 -27.59 -0.84 2.92
N GLN A 112 -28.01 -1.71 2.00
CA GLN A 112 -27.59 -3.10 1.95
C GLN A 112 -26.61 -3.29 0.80
N SER A 113 -25.36 -3.59 1.14
CA SER A 113 -24.31 -3.91 0.16
C SER A 113 -24.25 -5.43 -0.07
N LYS A 114 -24.00 -5.82 -1.31
CA LYS A 114 -23.74 -7.19 -1.74
C LYS A 114 -22.25 -7.42 -1.91
N VAL A 115 -21.84 -8.69 -1.94
CA VAL A 115 -20.44 -9.04 -2.25
C VAL A 115 -20.02 -8.52 -3.63
N SER A 116 -20.95 -8.51 -4.59
CA SER A 116 -20.72 -7.95 -5.94
C SER A 116 -20.42 -6.46 -5.98
N ASP A 117 -20.70 -5.73 -4.89
CA ASP A 117 -20.46 -4.29 -4.81
C ASP A 117 -19.01 -4.00 -4.36
N LEU A 118 -18.24 -5.05 -4.04
CA LEU A 118 -16.83 -4.98 -3.68
C LEU A 118 -15.95 -5.44 -4.85
N VAL A 119 -14.83 -4.75 -5.00
CA VAL A 119 -13.74 -5.11 -5.92
C VAL A 119 -12.47 -5.32 -5.10
N MET A 120 -11.72 -6.37 -5.40
CA MET A 120 -10.50 -6.76 -4.72
C MET A 120 -9.30 -6.07 -5.39
N VAL A 121 -8.61 -5.24 -4.63
CA VAL A 121 -7.53 -4.37 -5.12
C VAL A 121 -6.29 -4.43 -4.25
N CYS A 122 -5.12 -4.20 -4.84
CA CYS A 122 -3.91 -4.01 -4.07
C CYS A 122 -3.88 -2.62 -3.41
N SER A 123 -3.04 -2.45 -2.39
CA SER A 123 -2.93 -1.19 -1.63
C SER A 123 -2.61 0.02 -2.52
N ASN A 124 -1.76 -0.15 -3.54
CA ASN A 124 -1.46 0.93 -4.49
C ASN A 124 -2.70 1.35 -5.29
N CYS A 125 -3.44 0.40 -5.83
CA CYS A 125 -4.68 0.69 -6.56
C CYS A 125 -5.74 1.29 -5.63
N HIS A 126 -5.88 0.77 -4.41
CA HIS A 126 -6.85 1.28 -3.46
C HIS A 126 -6.61 2.76 -3.12
N VAL A 127 -5.35 3.13 -2.87
CA VAL A 127 -4.97 4.54 -2.66
C VAL A 127 -5.29 5.37 -3.90
N MET A 128 -5.00 4.89 -5.11
CA MET A 128 -5.31 5.62 -6.35
C MET A 128 -6.81 5.81 -6.59
N LEU A 129 -7.64 4.81 -6.25
CA LEU A 129 -9.11 4.90 -6.33
C LEU A 129 -9.66 5.99 -5.39
N HIS A 130 -8.99 6.23 -4.25
CA HIS A 130 -9.37 7.23 -3.26
C HIS A 130 -8.57 8.55 -3.34
N ARG A 131 -7.66 8.71 -4.30
CA ARG A 131 -6.77 9.87 -4.38
C ARG A 131 -7.50 11.20 -4.64
N ARG A 132 -8.67 11.14 -5.28
CA ARG A 132 -9.52 12.31 -5.58
C ARG A 132 -10.72 12.38 -4.63
N LYS A 133 -11.31 13.57 -4.49
CA LYS A 133 -12.53 13.79 -3.67
C LYS A 133 -13.67 12.88 -4.08
N GLU A 134 -13.84 12.67 -5.39
CA GLU A 134 -14.72 11.67 -5.95
C GLU A 134 -13.90 10.44 -6.32
N PRO A 135 -14.22 9.25 -5.76
CA PRO A 135 -13.45 8.05 -6.05
C PRO A 135 -13.48 7.71 -7.54
N LEU A 136 -12.32 7.33 -8.06
CA LEU A 136 -12.18 6.93 -9.46
C LEU A 136 -12.79 5.54 -9.64
N PRO A 137 -13.64 5.30 -10.65
CA PRO A 137 -14.11 3.95 -10.94
C PRO A 137 -12.95 3.01 -11.29
N HIS A 138 -12.98 1.78 -10.80
CA HIS A 138 -11.90 0.81 -10.99
C HIS A 138 -11.63 0.50 -12.48
N ASP A 139 -12.65 0.47 -13.33
CA ASP A 139 -12.48 0.30 -14.78
C ASP A 139 -11.71 1.47 -15.43
N LYS A 140 -11.92 2.70 -14.93
CA LYS A 140 -11.17 3.86 -15.42
C LYS A 140 -9.71 3.78 -15.01
N LEU A 141 -9.42 3.35 -13.78
CA LEU A 141 -8.05 3.10 -13.34
C LEU A 141 -7.38 1.99 -14.17
N ARG A 142 -8.11 0.90 -14.48
CA ARG A 142 -7.63 -0.18 -15.33
C ARG A 142 -7.22 0.34 -16.72
N ARG A 143 -8.07 1.15 -17.36
CA ARG A 143 -7.75 1.77 -18.68
C ARG A 143 -6.54 2.68 -18.64
N LEU A 144 -6.39 3.48 -17.57
CA LEU A 144 -5.22 4.34 -17.38
C LEU A 144 -3.92 3.51 -17.32
N LEU A 145 -3.93 2.38 -16.60
CA LEU A 145 -2.77 1.48 -16.52
C LEU A 145 -2.51 0.73 -17.83
N ALA A 146 -3.54 0.50 -18.65
CA ALA A 146 -3.42 -0.10 -19.97
C ALA A 146 -2.93 0.89 -21.06
N GLY A 147 -2.76 2.18 -20.74
CA GLY A 147 -2.37 3.21 -21.70
C GLY A 147 -3.52 3.70 -22.59
N GLU A 148 -4.77 3.41 -22.24
CA GLU A 148 -5.97 3.74 -23.02
C GLU A 148 -6.68 5.03 -22.55
N GLY A 149 -6.02 5.87 -21.74
CA GLY A 149 -6.62 7.09 -21.18
C GLY A 149 -5.85 8.36 -21.56
N GLU A 150 -6.58 9.37 -22.02
CA GLU A 150 -6.06 10.75 -22.13
C GLU A 150 -5.61 11.24 -20.74
N HIS A 151 -4.39 11.78 -20.68
CA HIS A 151 -3.73 12.30 -19.48
C HIS A 151 -4.40 13.59 -18.96
#